data_AF-A0A967YDS8-F1
#
_entry.id   AF-A0A967YDS8-F1
#
_cell.length_a   1.000
_cell.length_b   1.000
_cell.length_c   1.000
_cell.angle_alpha   90.00
_cell.angle_beta   90.00
_cell.angle_gamma   90.00
#
_symmetry.space_group_name_H-M   'P 1'
#
loop_
_entity.id
_entity.type
_entity.pdbx_description
1 polymer ?
#
loop_
_entity_poly.entity_id
_entity_poly.type
_entity_poly.pdbx_seq_one_letter_code
_entity_poly.pdbx_strand_id
1 'polypeptide(L)' 'WTSFDVVKKIRSLTGIKKVGHAGTLDPFATGLLLVCTGLATKTISSLMGMP' A
#
# COMPACT_ATOMS: atom_id res chain seq x y z
N TRP A 1 9.78 3.26 -9.62
CA TRP A 1 9.31 2.81 -8.30
C TRP A 1 7.99 2.09 -8.52
N THR A 2 7.84 0.87 -8.06
CA THR A 2 6.58 0.12 -8.10
C THR A 2 5.78 0.37 -6.82
N SER A 3 4.49 0.04 -6.84
CA SER A 3 3.66 0.03 -5.63
C SER A 3 4.24 -0.89 -4.53
N PHE A 4 4.96 -1.96 -4.93
CA PHE A 4 5.67 -2.83 -4.00
C PHE A 4 6.94 -2.19 -3.40
N ASP A 5 7.62 -1.31 -4.13
CA ASP A 5 8.78 -0.58 -3.59
C ASP A 5 8.34 0.38 -2.47
N VAL A 6 7.15 0.98 -2.60
CA VAL A 6 6.54 1.78 -1.52
C VAL A 6 6.31 0.92 -0.28
N VAL A 7 5.71 -0.27 -0.43
CA VAL A 7 5.50 -1.22 0.68
C VAL A 7 6.81 -1.57 1.37
N LYS A 8 7.87 -1.90 0.60
CA LYS A 8 9.20 -2.20 1.17
C LYS A 8 9.75 -1.02 1.97
N LYS A 9 9.64 0.20 1.44
CA LYS A 9 10.10 1.41 2.14
C LYS A 9 9.33 1.64 3.43
N ILE A 10 8.00 1.51 3.44
CA ILE A 10 7.19 1.66 4.65
C ILE A 10 7.55 0.60 5.69
N ARG A 11 7.75 -0.66 5.29
CA ARG A 11 8.25 -1.72 6.20
C ARG A 11 9.59 -1.36 6.83
N SER A 12 10.52 -0.83 6.03
CA SER A 12 11.84 -0.41 6.52
C SER A 12 11.77 0.79 7.47
N LEU A 13 10.92 1.77 7.18
CA LEU A 13 10.79 2.99 7.98
C LEU A 13 10.05 2.77 9.31
N THR A 14 9.07 1.88 9.31
CA THR A 14 8.18 1.68 10.47
C THR A 14 8.53 0.44 11.29
N GLY A 15 9.32 -0.49 10.76
CA GLY A 15 9.57 -1.80 11.36
C GLY A 15 8.34 -2.73 11.35
N ILE A 16 7.19 -2.29 10.83
CA ILE A 16 5.97 -3.08 10.79
C ILE A 16 6.10 -4.15 9.70
N LYS A 17 5.99 -5.42 10.07
CA LYS A 17 6.12 -6.54 9.12
C LYS A 17 4.94 -6.63 8.15
N LYS A 18 3.72 -6.34 8.62
CA LYS A 18 2.49 -6.49 7.86
C LYS A 18 2.07 -5.16 7.22
N VAL A 19 2.35 -5.01 5.94
CA VAL A 19 2.06 -3.80 5.15
C VAL A 19 1.54 -4.23 3.79
N GLY A 20 0.53 -3.52 3.26
CA GLY A 20 -0.03 -3.75 1.93
C GLY A 20 -0.63 -2.46 1.35
N HIS A 21 -0.95 -2.47 0.07
CA HIS A 21 -1.56 -1.33 -0.63
C HIS A 21 -2.96 -1.68 -1.15
N ALA A 22 -3.85 -0.69 -1.22
CA ALA A 22 -5.23 -0.85 -1.68
C ALA A 22 -5.44 -0.26 -3.09
N GLY A 23 -4.73 -0.83 -4.06
CA GLY A 23 -4.69 -0.38 -5.46
C GLY A 23 -3.26 -0.32 -5.97
N THR A 24 -3.03 -0.48 -7.26
CA THR A 24 -1.68 -0.40 -7.84
C THR A 24 -1.54 0.87 -8.67
N LEU A 25 -0.40 1.54 -8.56
CA LEU A 25 0.05 2.52 -9.54
C LEU A 25 1.08 1.84 -10.45
N ASP A 26 0.93 2.05 -11.76
CA ASP A 26 1.96 1.72 -12.73
C ASP A 26 3.24 2.51 -12.44
N PRO A 27 4.44 1.98 -12.75
CA PRO A 27 5.71 2.61 -12.36
C PRO A 27 5.94 4.03 -12.89
N PHE A 28 5.24 4.39 -13.97
CA PHE A 28 5.30 5.71 -14.61
C PHE A 28 4.13 6.62 -14.22
N ALA A 29 3.15 6.11 -13.45
CA ALA A 29 2.00 6.87 -13.00
C ALA A 29 2.32 7.63 -11.70
N THR A 30 1.72 8.81 -11.56
CA THR A 30 1.65 9.57 -10.30
C THR A 30 0.22 9.56 -9.80
N GLY A 31 0.03 9.52 -8.48
CA GLY A 31 -1.31 9.54 -7.90
C GLY A 31 -1.30 9.17 -6.42
N LEU A 32 -2.51 8.99 -5.89
CA LEU A 32 -2.70 8.50 -4.53
C LEU A 32 -2.52 6.98 -4.49
N LEU A 33 -1.65 6.50 -3.59
CA LEU A 33 -1.51 5.09 -3.26
C LEU A 33 -1.87 4.87 -1.79
N LEU A 34 -3.02 4.25 -1.54
CA LEU A 34 -3.44 3.90 -0.18
C LEU A 34 -2.58 2.76 0.35
N VAL A 35 -1.91 2.98 1.49
CA VAL A 35 -1.09 1.98 2.18
C VAL A 35 -1.67 1.71 3.56
N CYS A 36 -1.84 0.43 3.88
CA CYS A 36 -2.36 -0.03 5.16
C CYS A 36 -1.27 -0.82 5.91
N THR A 37 -1.27 -0.72 7.24
CA THR A 37 -0.30 -1.40 8.12
C THR A 37 -1.01 -2.20 9.22
N GLY A 38 -0.37 -3.29 9.68
CA GLY A 38 -0.85 -4.07 10.82
C GLY A 38 -2.26 -4.65 10.62
N LEU A 39 -3.16 -4.38 11.57
CA LEU A 39 -4.55 -4.85 11.50
C LEU A 39 -5.33 -4.19 10.35
N ALA A 40 -5.00 -2.95 9.99
CA ALA A 40 -5.67 -2.22 8.91
C ALA A 40 -5.45 -2.87 7.53
N THR A 41 -4.44 -3.75 7.35
CA THR A 41 -4.33 -4.48 6.06
C THR A 41 -5.53 -5.39 5.80
N LYS A 42 -6.33 -5.72 6.82
CA LYS A 42 -7.55 -6.51 6.66
C LYS A 42 -8.68 -5.72 5.98
N THR A 43 -8.60 -4.40 5.93
CA THR A 43 -9.61 -3.54 5.27
C THR A 43 -9.22 -3.20 3.83
N ILE A 44 -8.10 -3.72 3.30
CA ILE A 44 -7.65 -3.41 1.92
C ILE A 44 -8.73 -3.75 0.89
N SER A 45 -9.38 -4.92 1.02
CA SER A 45 -10.42 -5.34 0.08
C SER A 45 -11.63 -4.43 0.05
N SER A 46 -11.97 -3.77 1.16
CA SER A 46 -13.09 -2.80 1.19
C SER A 46 -12.69 -1.44 0.63
N LEU A 47 -11.39 -1.12 0.63
CA LEU A 47 -10.84 0.11 0.05
C LEU A 47 -10.63 -0.03 -1.47
N MET A 48 -10.37 -1.25 -1.96
CA MET A 48 -10.27 -1.54 -3.38
C MET A 48 -11.65 -1.39 -4.04
N GLY A 49 -11.77 -0.48 -5.01
CA GLY A 49 -13.01 -0.28 -5.77
C GLY A 49 -14.07 0.55 -5.05
N MET A 50 -13.70 1.29 -4.00
CA MET A 50 -14.55 2.40 -3.55
C MET A 50 -14.69 3.41 -4.71
N PRO A 51 -15.92 3.88 -5.01
CA PRO A 51 -16.17 4.83 -6.09
C PRO A 51 -15.48 6.18 -5.86
#